data_AF-J9H305-F1
#
_entry.id   AF-J9H305-F1
#
_cell.length_a   1.000
_cell.length_b   1.000
_cell.length_c   1.000
_cell.angle_alpha   90.00
_cell.angle_beta   90.00
_cell.angle_gamma   90.00
#
_symmetry.space_group_name_H-M   'P 1'
#
loop_
_entity.id
_entity.type
_entity.pdbx_description
1 polymer ?
#
loop_
_entity_poly.entity_id
_entity_poly.type
_entity_poly.pdbx_seq_one_letter_code
_entity_poly.pdbx_strand_id
1 'polypeptide(L)' 'MFQIDLVQIFDFVGTVAFAISGIRLASAKQFDWFGAYVVGVTTAIGGGTMRDLMLGVSPFWMTNPFYLACSAFA' A
#
# COMPACT_ATOMS: atom_id res chain seq x y z
N MET A 1 9.60 23.61 -6.96
CA MET A 1 10.65 23.18 -6.01
C MET A 1 10.10 21.94 -5.33
N PHE A 2 10.58 20.74 -5.70
CA PHE A 2 10.08 19.49 -5.15
C PHE A 2 10.45 19.41 -3.67
N GLN A 3 9.54 19.83 -2.80
CA GLN A 3 9.67 19.65 -1.36
C GLN A 3 9.13 18.26 -1.06
N ILE A 4 10.04 17.28 -0.96
CA ILE A 4 9.69 15.94 -0.51
C ILE A 4 9.44 16.04 0.99
N ASP A 5 8.18 15.93 1.40
CA ASP A 5 7.84 15.93 2.82
C ASP A 5 8.21 14.59 3.46
N LEU A 6 8.65 14.62 4.72
CA LEU A 6 8.96 13.40 5.50
C LEU A 6 7.79 12.40 5.48
N VAL A 7 6.56 12.91 5.49
CA VAL A 7 5.35 12.09 5.42
C VAL A 7 5.31 11.24 4.14
N GLN A 8 5.68 11.81 2.99
CA GLN A 8 5.68 11.07 1.72
C GLN A 8 6.73 9.95 1.70
N ILE A 9 7.88 10.17 2.35
CA ILE A 9 8.92 9.15 2.48
C ILE A 9 8.41 7.99 3.34
N PHE A 10 7.81 8.28 4.50
CA PHE A 10 7.24 7.25 5.37
C PHE A 10 6.09 6.50 4.71
N ASP A 11 5.24 7.19 3.93
CA ASP A 11 4.17 6.55 3.16
C ASP A 11 4.72 5.56 2.13
N PHE A 12 5.76 5.93 1.38
CA PHE A 12 6.39 5.04 0.40
C PHE A 12 7.03 3.82 1.06
N VAL A 13 7.83 4.03 2.10
CA VAL A 13 8.49 2.95 2.85
C VAL A 13 7.46 2.03 3.49
N GLY A 14 6.41 2.60 4.10
CA GLY A 14 5.31 1.84 4.70
C GLY A 14 4.56 1.00 3.66
N THR A 15 4.27 1.58 2.48
CA THR A 15 3.58 0.88 1.38
C THR A 15 4.36 -0.36 0.95
N VAL A 16 5.68 -0.23 0.73
CA VAL A 16 6.55 -1.36 0.33
C VAL A 16 6.65 -2.41 1.44
N ALA A 17 6.85 -1.99 2.69
CA ALA A 17 6.91 -2.91 3.83
C ALA A 17 5.62 -3.71 4.02
N PHE A 18 4.46 -3.06 3.84
CA PHE A 18 3.15 -3.71 3.93
C PHE A 18 2.85 -4.63 2.76
N ALA A 19 3.26 -4.29 1.53
CA ALA A 19 3.14 -5.18 0.37
C ALA A 19 3.90 -6.50 0.62
N ILE A 20 5.17 -6.42 1.03
CA ILE A 20 6.01 -7.58 1.36
C ILE A 20 5.39 -8.40 2.50
N SER A 21 4.89 -7.75 3.54
CA SER A 21 4.21 -8.43 4.65
C SER A 21 2.95 -9.17 4.20
N GLY A 22 2.16 -8.56 3.31
CA GLY A 22 0.93 -9.15 2.76
C GLY A 22 1.23 -10.38 1.88
N ILE A 23 2.21 -10.28 0.99
CA ILE A 23 2.66 -11.40 0.14
C ILE A 23 3.16 -12.56 1.01
N ARG A 24 3.93 -12.25 2.06
CA ARG A 24 4.46 -13.25 2.98
C ARG A 24 3.36 -13.96 3.79
N LEU A 25 2.33 -13.22 4.21
CA LEU A 25 1.13 -13.81 4.83
C LEU A 25 0.38 -14.72 3.85
N ALA A 26 0.22 -14.30 2.59
CA ALA A 26 -0.45 -15.08 1.57
C ALA A 26 0.31 -16.38 1.23
N SER A 27 1.65 -16.31 1.16
CA SER A 27 2.52 -17.47 1.00
C SER A 27 2.36 -18.46 2.17
N ALA A 28 2.32 -17.96 3.42
CA ALA A 28 2.06 -18.79 4.59
C ALA A 28 0.67 -19.46 4.58
N LYS A 29 -0.30 -18.86 3.88
CA LYS A 29 -1.67 -19.37 3.68
C LYS A 29 -1.84 -20.19 2.41
N GLN A 30 -0.75 -20.50 1.69
CA GLN A 30 -0.77 -21.32 0.47
C GLN A 30 -1.67 -20.74 -0.63
N PHE A 31 -1.74 -19.40 -0.72
CA PHE A 31 -2.41 -18.77 -1.86
C PHE A 31 -1.56 -18.88 -3.13
N ASP A 32 -2.25 -18.89 -4.28
CA ASP A 32 -1.64 -18.84 -5.59
C ASP A 32 -0.99 -17.47 -5.86
N TRP A 33 -0.24 -17.35 -6.95
CA TRP A 33 0.46 -16.12 -7.31
C TRP A 33 -0.46 -14.90 -7.42
N PHE A 34 -1.67 -15.08 -7.96
CA PHE A 34 -2.64 -14.00 -8.06
C PHE A 34 -3.22 -13.66 -6.69
N GLY A 35 -3.58 -14.67 -5.88
CA GLY A 35 -3.99 -14.46 -4.49
C GLY A 35 -2.95 -13.73 -3.65
N ALA A 36 -1.67 -14.08 -3.78
CA ALA A 36 -0.57 -13.42 -3.09
C ALA A 36 -0.41 -11.96 -3.52
N TYR A 37 -0.55 -11.68 -4.81
CA TYR A 37 -0.53 -10.32 -5.36
C TYR A 37 -1.67 -9.46 -4.81
N VAL A 38 -2.90 -9.97 -4.85
CA VAL A 38 -4.09 -9.24 -4.37
C VAL A 38 -3.98 -8.94 -2.87
N VAL A 39 -3.53 -9.91 -2.06
CA VAL A 39 -3.34 -9.70 -0.62
C VAL A 39 -2.23 -8.70 -0.33
N GLY A 40 -1.11 -8.76 -1.07
CA GLY A 40 -0.02 -7.78 -0.99
C GLY A 40 -0.49 -6.35 -1.24
N VAL A 41 -1.12 -6.13 -2.41
CA VAL A 41 -1.65 -4.82 -2.82
C VAL A 41 -2.68 -4.32 -1.81
N THR A 42 -3.63 -5.17 -1.42
CA THR A 42 -4.70 -4.80 -0.45
C THR A 42 -4.13 -4.43 0.91
N THR A 43 -3.08 -5.12 1.38
CA THR A 43 -2.42 -4.80 2.65
C THR A 43 -1.68 -3.46 2.57
N ALA A 44 -1.02 -3.21 1.44
CA ALA A 44 -0.28 -1.97 1.20
C ALA A 44 -1.20 -0.73 1.17
N ILE A 45 -2.33 -0.79 0.45
CA ILE A 45 -3.28 0.33 0.37
C ILE A 45 -4.24 0.39 1.55
N GLY A 46 -4.54 -0.74 2.18
CA GLY A 46 -5.57 -0.87 3.21
C GLY A 46 -5.27 -0.04 4.45
N GLY A 47 -4.01 -0.03 4.91
CA GLY A 47 -3.60 0.76 6.07
C GLY A 47 -3.75 2.27 5.86
N GLY A 48 -3.24 2.78 4.73
CA GLY A 48 -3.38 4.20 4.37
C GLY A 48 -4.84 4.60 4.11
N THR A 49 -5.63 3.71 3.51
CA THR A 49 -7.07 3.94 3.31
C THR A 49 -7.80 4.03 4.65
N MET A 50 -7.51 3.14 5.60
CA MET A 50 -8.10 3.17 6.94
C MET A 50 -7.78 4.49 7.66
N ARG A 51 -6.52 4.95 7.58
CA ARG A 51 -6.08 6.25 8.12
C ARG A 51 -6.88 7.39 7.51
N ASP A 52 -6.99 7.44 6.19
CA ASP A 52 -7.64 8.54 5.48
C ASP A 52 -9.15 8.57 5.77
N LEU A 53 -9.79 7.41 5.87
CA LEU A 53 -11.19 7.29 6.29
C LEU A 53 -11.41 7.78 7.73
N MET A 54 -10.50 7.44 8.65
CA MET A 54 -10.56 7.93 10.04
C MET A 54 -10.38 9.45 10.14
N LEU A 55 -9.59 10.04 9.24
CA LEU A 55 -9.38 11.48 9.13
C LEU A 55 -10.50 12.20 8.36
N GLY A 56 -11.44 11.46 7.75
CA GLY A 56 -12.51 12.03 6.93
C GLY A 56 -12.02 12.64 5.61
N VAL A 57 -10.84 12.25 5.14
CA VAL A 57 -10.24 12.73 3.87
C VAL A 57 -10.36 11.67 2.79
N SER A 58 -10.30 12.11 1.53
CA SER A 58 -10.29 11.17 0.39
C SER A 58 -9.06 10.26 0.46
N PRO A 59 -9.20 8.95 0.20
CA PRO A 59 -8.06 8.03 0.20
C PRO A 59 -6.92 8.49 -0.72
N PHE A 60 -5.69 8.32 -0.25
CA PHE A 60 -4.47 8.77 -0.91
C PHE A 60 -4.32 8.20 -2.33
N TRP A 61 -4.72 6.94 -2.52
CA TRP A 61 -4.67 6.24 -3.81
C TRP A 61 -5.70 6.75 -4.83
N MET A 62 -6.81 7.35 -4.37
CA MET A 62 -7.76 8.04 -5.26
C MET A 62 -7.26 9.42 -5.69
N THR A 63 -6.42 10.03 -4.85
CA THR A 63 -5.86 11.37 -5.11
C THR A 63 -4.67 11.29 -6.06
N ASN A 64 -3.85 10.24 -5.96
CA ASN A 64 -2.69 10.07 -6.81
C ASN A 64 -2.51 8.59 -7.22
N PRO A 65 -2.73 8.23 -8.51
CA PRO A 65 -2.69 6.85 -8.98
C PRO A 65 -1.27 6.23 -8.93
N PHE A 66 -0.23 7.04 -8.73
CA PHE A 66 1.14 6.55 -8.60
C PHE A 66 1.31 5.60 -7.40
N TYR A 67 0.53 5.79 -6.33
CA TYR A 67 0.53 4.89 -5.18
C TYR A 67 -0.01 3.49 -5.50
N LEU A 68 -1.02 3.40 -6.38
CA LEU A 68 -1.49 2.10 -6.88
C LEU A 68 -0.39 1.40 -7.67
N ALA A 69 0.27 2.12 -8.58
CA ALA A 69 1.37 1.57 -9.37
C ALA A 69 2.52 1.08 -8.49
N CYS A 70 2.88 1.80 -7.43
CA CYS A 70 3.92 1.36 -6.50
C CYS A 70 3.50 0.15 -5.67
N SER A 71 2.27 0.10 -5.17
CA SER A 71 1.76 -1.10 -4.48
C SER A 71 1.66 -2.33 -5.41
N ALA A 72 1.46 -2.09 -6.70
CA ALA A 72 1.36 -3.10 -7.74
C ALA A 72 2.73 -3.61 -8.23
N PHE A 73 3.80 -2.84 -8.03
CA PHE A 73 5.17 -3.20 -8.42
C PHE A 73 6.04 -3.69 -7.25
N ALA A 74 5.59 -3.48 -6.01
CA ALA A 74 6.26 -3.93 -4.78
C ALA A 74 6.01 -5.42 -4.52
#